data_AF-A0A1M5PE76-F1
#
_entry.id   AF-A0A1M5PE76-F1
#
_cell.length_a   1.000
_cell.length_b   1.000
_cell.length_c   1.000
_cell.angle_alpha   90.00
_cell.angle_beta   90.00
_cell.angle_gamma   90.00
#
_symmetry.space_group_name_H-M   'P 1'
#
loop_
_entity.id
_entity.type
_entity.pdbx_description
1 polymer ?
#
loop_
_entity_poly.entity_id
_entity_poly.type
_entity_poly.pdbx_seq_one_letter_code
_entity_poly.pdbx_strand_id
1 'polypeptide(L)'
;MKHIFSNLLFKVFLAIVLGIVFGLYLPESINRIFTTFNAFFGQFLNFSIPLIIMGLIMPAISDLGKGAGKLLLLTAAIAYASTLFSGFMTYFAASGIFPQLLESHVNNVAQIGSSAPELAPYFSISIPPALDVMTSLVFAFVIGLGLSYQEKSSLKLVVKDFEKIIMQLIENVIVPLLPLFILGIFASMSFSGKVFSILSVFINIIGIIFALHLILLLLQYTVAGVLTKKNPFKLLLTMMPAYFTALGTQSSAATIPVTLEQTLKNGVSEKIAGFVIPLCATIHLSGSIMKITACAMALMILQGMPFDFTLFAGFIFMLGITMVAAPGVPGGAIMAAVGILQSALGFNEEMIGLMIALYIAMDSFGTACNVTGDGAIALIMDKITKENVVS
;
A
#
# COMPACT_ATOMS: atom_id res chain seq x y z
N MET A 1 15.76 -18.99 -15.19
CA MET A 1 14.88 -19.77 -14.29
C MET A 1 15.00 -19.36 -12.82
N LYS A 2 16.21 -19.21 -12.22
CA LYS A 2 16.37 -18.78 -10.81
C LYS A 2 15.72 -17.43 -10.43
N HIS A 3 15.65 -16.47 -11.36
CA HIS A 3 15.03 -15.15 -11.12
C HIS A 3 13.49 -15.14 -11.08
N ILE A 4 12.81 -16.14 -11.64
CA ILE A 4 11.34 -16.19 -11.65
C ILE A 4 10.83 -16.67 -10.28
N PHE A 5 11.48 -17.68 -9.70
CA PHE A 5 11.15 -18.20 -8.37
C PHE A 5 11.52 -17.26 -7.22
N SER A 6 12.33 -16.23 -7.45
CA SER A 6 12.63 -15.19 -6.45
C SER A 6 11.61 -14.04 -6.48
N ASN A 7 10.82 -13.89 -7.54
CA ASN A 7 9.85 -12.82 -7.69
C ASN A 7 8.66 -13.03 -6.72
N LEU A 8 8.36 -12.03 -5.90
CA LEU A 8 7.28 -12.07 -4.92
C LEU A 8 5.92 -12.30 -5.59
N LEU A 9 5.62 -11.61 -6.70
CA LEU A 9 4.37 -11.79 -7.45
C LEU A 9 4.19 -13.25 -7.89
N PHE A 10 5.27 -13.87 -8.41
CA PHE A 10 5.22 -15.27 -8.83
C PHE A 10 5.00 -16.22 -7.65
N LYS A 11 5.68 -15.99 -6.52
CA LYS A 11 5.50 -16.79 -5.29
C LYS A 11 4.07 -16.67 -4.76
N VAL A 12 3.51 -15.46 -4.76
CA VAL A 12 2.12 -15.21 -4.33
C VAL A 12 1.13 -15.89 -5.27
N PHE A 13 1.32 -15.77 -6.59
CA PHE A 13 0.47 -16.46 -7.56
C PHE A 13 0.51 -17.98 -7.36
N LEU A 14 1.71 -18.55 -7.21
CA LEU A 14 1.87 -19.99 -6.94
C LEU A 14 1.22 -20.39 -5.61
N ALA A 15 1.36 -19.57 -4.56
CA ALA A 15 0.72 -19.80 -3.27
C ALA A 15 -0.81 -19.81 -3.36
N ILE A 16 -1.41 -18.89 -4.13
CA ILE A 16 -2.85 -18.86 -4.38
C ILE A 16 -3.30 -20.14 -5.06
N VAL A 17 -2.63 -20.53 -6.16
CA VAL A 17 -2.99 -21.74 -6.93
C VAL A 17 -2.84 -23.00 -6.07
N LEU A 18 -1.71 -23.14 -5.34
CA LEU A 18 -1.50 -24.28 -4.46
C LEU A 18 -2.49 -24.28 -3.29
N GLY A 19 -2.79 -23.13 -2.71
CA GLY A 19 -3.80 -23.00 -1.65
C GLY A 19 -5.16 -23.48 -2.15
N ILE A 20 -5.57 -23.09 -3.35
CA ILE A 20 -6.84 -23.56 -3.95
C ILE A 20 -6.84 -25.08 -4.12
N VAL A 21 -5.80 -25.63 -4.73
CA VAL A 21 -5.68 -27.09 -4.93
C VAL A 21 -5.68 -27.82 -3.58
N PHE A 22 -4.95 -27.31 -2.59
CA PHE A 22 -4.83 -27.96 -1.28
C PHE A 22 -6.15 -27.94 -0.52
N GLY A 23 -6.84 -26.80 -0.48
CA GLY A 23 -8.14 -26.70 0.17
C GLY A 23 -9.23 -27.57 -0.48
N LEU A 24 -9.17 -27.79 -1.80
CA LEU A 24 -10.15 -28.61 -2.52
C LEU A 24 -9.88 -30.12 -2.42
N TYR A 25 -8.61 -30.54 -2.39
CA TYR A 25 -8.24 -31.95 -2.54
C TYR A 25 -7.55 -32.58 -1.33
N LEU A 26 -6.93 -31.80 -0.44
CA LEU A 26 -6.30 -32.35 0.77
C LEU A 26 -7.31 -32.55 1.89
N PRO A 27 -7.12 -33.57 2.74
CA PRO A 27 -7.97 -33.80 3.89
C PRO A 27 -7.87 -32.65 4.90
N GLU A 28 -8.93 -32.49 5.70
CA GLU A 28 -9.04 -31.48 6.75
C GLU A 28 -7.81 -31.47 7.67
N SER A 29 -7.32 -32.64 8.08
CA SER A 29 -6.16 -32.76 8.96
C SER A 29 -4.90 -32.08 8.42
N ILE A 30 -4.68 -32.11 7.10
CA ILE A 30 -3.55 -31.44 6.46
C ILE A 30 -3.84 -29.95 6.31
N ASN A 31 -5.06 -29.57 5.88
CA ASN A 31 -5.43 -28.17 5.74
C ASN A 31 -5.36 -27.40 7.08
N ARG A 32 -5.69 -28.05 8.19
CA ARG A 32 -5.53 -27.48 9.55
C ARG A 32 -4.08 -27.15 9.92
N ILE A 33 -3.08 -27.80 9.32
CA ILE A 33 -1.67 -27.46 9.54
C ILE A 33 -1.40 -26.03 9.03
N PHE A 34 -1.88 -25.71 7.83
CA PHE A 34 -1.75 -24.37 7.25
C PHE A 34 -2.55 -23.33 8.04
N THR A 35 -3.78 -23.66 8.47
CA THR A 35 -4.57 -22.78 9.34
C THR A 35 -3.88 -22.50 10.67
N THR A 36 -3.20 -23.49 11.24
CA THR A 36 -2.43 -23.33 12.49
C THR A 36 -1.23 -22.42 12.29
N PHE A 37 -0.50 -22.58 11.19
CA PHE A 37 0.57 -21.66 10.82
C PHE A 37 0.05 -20.23 10.68
N ASN A 38 -1.11 -20.05 10.03
CA ASN A 38 -1.72 -18.74 9.85
C ASN A 38 -2.12 -18.09 11.17
N ALA A 39 -2.76 -18.83 12.07
CA ALA A 39 -3.12 -18.36 13.41
C ALA A 39 -1.89 -17.91 14.21
N PHE A 40 -0.77 -18.62 14.10
CA PHE A 40 0.47 -18.21 14.76
C PHE A 40 1.11 -16.99 14.09
N PHE A 41 1.26 -17.03 12.76
CA PHE A 41 1.94 -15.98 12.01
C PHE A 41 1.15 -14.66 12.00
N GLY A 42 -0.18 -14.72 11.98
CA GLY A 42 -1.04 -13.55 12.10
C GLY A 42 -0.88 -12.85 13.44
N GLN A 43 -0.73 -13.59 14.54
CA GLN A 43 -0.41 -13.04 15.86
C GLN A 43 0.98 -12.41 15.90
N PHE A 44 1.97 -13.05 15.25
CA PHE A 44 3.29 -12.47 15.09
C PHE A 44 3.29 -11.17 14.27
N LEU A 45 2.49 -11.10 13.20
CA LEU A 45 2.30 -9.88 12.42
C LEU A 45 1.66 -8.78 13.27
N ASN A 46 0.58 -9.10 14.00
CA ASN A 46 -0.10 -8.18 14.91
C ASN A 46 0.87 -7.59 15.96
N PHE A 47 1.71 -8.42 16.56
CA PHE A 47 2.77 -7.97 17.46
C PHE A 47 3.81 -7.05 16.79
N SER A 48 4.20 -7.37 15.56
CA SER A 48 5.26 -6.67 14.83
C SER A 48 4.80 -5.32 14.25
N ILE A 49 3.53 -5.18 13.92
CA ILE A 49 2.93 -3.99 13.30
C ILE A 49 3.28 -2.67 14.00
N PRO A 50 3.08 -2.51 15.32
CA PRO A 50 3.36 -1.25 16.01
C PRO A 50 4.85 -0.90 15.97
N LEU A 51 5.71 -1.93 16.02
CA LEU A 51 7.16 -1.79 15.90
C LEU A 51 7.58 -1.39 14.49
N ILE A 52 6.92 -1.94 13.46
CA ILE A 52 7.13 -1.57 12.06
C ILE A 52 6.78 -0.09 11.84
N ILE A 53 5.61 0.34 12.32
CA ILE A 53 5.17 1.74 12.23
C ILE A 53 6.22 2.66 12.86
N MET A 54 6.66 2.37 14.10
CA MET A 54 7.67 3.18 14.75
C MET A 54 9.02 3.13 14.01
N GLY A 55 9.46 1.93 13.64
CA GLY A 55 10.77 1.70 13.03
C GLY A 55 10.92 2.28 11.64
N LEU A 56 9.83 2.51 10.92
CA LEU A 56 9.86 3.15 9.61
C LEU A 56 9.49 4.64 9.67
N ILE A 57 8.51 5.05 10.49
CA ILE A 57 8.05 6.45 10.55
C ILE A 57 9.04 7.34 11.33
N MET A 58 9.54 6.91 12.49
CA MET A 58 10.50 7.70 13.27
C MET A 58 11.73 8.13 12.46
N PRO A 59 12.48 7.22 11.81
CA PRO A 59 13.66 7.61 11.05
C PRO A 59 13.28 8.48 9.86
N ALA A 60 12.22 8.14 9.12
CA ALA A 60 11.74 8.89 7.97
C ALA A 60 11.48 10.37 8.34
N ILE A 61 10.80 10.61 9.46
CA ILE A 61 10.54 11.98 9.93
C ILE A 61 11.82 12.63 10.48
N SER A 62 12.66 11.89 11.20
CA SER A 62 13.92 12.42 11.75
C SER A 62 14.91 12.85 10.68
N ASP A 63 14.86 12.22 9.51
CA ASP A 63 15.71 12.52 8.35
C ASP A 63 15.19 13.67 7.50
N LEU A 64 13.95 14.12 7.72
CA LEU A 64 13.45 15.34 7.09
C LEU A 64 14.28 16.58 7.45
N GLY A 65 15.19 16.51 8.45
CA GLY A 65 16.34 17.39 8.63
C GLY A 65 16.06 18.87 9.00
N LYS A 66 16.99 19.49 9.73
CA LYS A 66 17.08 20.96 9.79
C LYS A 66 17.75 21.47 8.51
N GLY A 67 17.05 22.31 7.76
CA GLY A 67 17.55 22.90 6.51
C GLY A 67 16.85 22.39 5.24
N ALA A 68 15.90 21.47 5.38
CA ALA A 68 15.00 21.16 4.30
C ALA A 68 14.10 22.38 4.07
N GLY A 69 14.50 23.20 3.10
CA GLY A 69 13.90 24.50 2.86
C GLY A 69 12.40 24.41 2.61
N LYS A 70 11.77 25.58 2.42
CA LYS A 70 10.38 25.74 1.96
C LYS A 70 9.96 24.72 0.88
N LEU A 71 10.91 24.27 0.04
CA LEU A 71 10.74 23.22 -0.96
C LEU A 71 10.37 21.83 -0.40
N LEU A 72 11.03 21.31 0.64
CA LEU A 72 10.69 19.99 1.21
C LEU A 72 9.29 20.01 1.81
N LEU A 73 9.02 20.96 2.70
CA LEU A 73 7.73 21.05 3.40
C LEU A 73 6.59 21.20 2.40
N LEU A 74 6.76 22.03 1.38
CA LEU A 74 5.77 22.20 0.33
C LEU A 74 5.60 20.94 -0.52
N THR A 75 6.68 20.25 -0.89
CA THR A 75 6.60 19.00 -1.65
C THR A 75 5.90 17.91 -0.85
N ALA A 76 6.27 17.73 0.42
CA ALA A 76 5.65 16.76 1.32
C ALA A 76 4.16 17.07 1.55
N ALA A 77 3.79 18.34 1.73
CA ALA A 77 2.40 18.75 1.87
C ALA A 77 1.58 18.46 0.61
N ILE A 78 2.12 18.76 -0.58
CA ILE A 78 1.43 18.49 -1.86
C ILE A 78 1.33 16.98 -2.12
N ALA A 79 2.40 16.22 -1.84
CA ALA A 79 2.40 14.76 -1.95
C ALA A 79 1.35 14.13 -1.04
N TYR A 80 1.32 14.53 0.24
CA TYR A 80 0.34 14.04 1.19
C TYR A 80 -1.08 14.42 0.79
N ALA A 81 -1.32 15.67 0.38
CA ALA A 81 -2.63 16.11 -0.10
C ALA A 81 -3.08 15.34 -1.35
N SER A 82 -2.19 15.08 -2.31
CA SER A 82 -2.50 14.28 -3.50
C SER A 82 -2.83 12.83 -3.14
N THR A 83 -2.09 12.25 -2.20
CA THR A 83 -2.33 10.90 -1.68
C THR A 83 -3.67 10.79 -0.94
N LEU A 84 -4.03 11.78 -0.10
CA LEU A 84 -5.36 11.84 0.54
C LEU A 84 -6.47 12.01 -0.49
N PHE A 85 -6.28 12.90 -1.48
CA PHE A 85 -7.23 13.08 -2.56
C PHE A 85 -7.50 11.76 -3.30
N SER A 86 -6.46 10.98 -3.59
CA SER A 86 -6.59 9.64 -4.17
C SER A 86 -7.45 8.72 -3.30
N GLY A 87 -7.19 8.66 -2.00
CA GLY A 87 -7.97 7.85 -1.05
C GLY A 87 -9.44 8.25 -0.99
N PHE A 88 -9.74 9.54 -0.83
CA PHE A 88 -11.11 10.04 -0.76
C PHE A 88 -11.86 9.91 -2.10
N MET A 89 -11.21 10.20 -3.22
CA MET A 89 -11.77 9.95 -4.55
C MET A 89 -12.16 8.48 -4.68
N THR A 90 -11.28 7.57 -4.23
CA THR A 90 -11.55 6.14 -4.24
C THR A 90 -12.71 5.77 -3.33
N TYR A 91 -12.79 6.33 -2.12
CA TYR A 91 -13.91 6.10 -1.20
C TYR A 91 -15.25 6.47 -1.86
N PHE A 92 -15.36 7.65 -2.46
CA PHE A 92 -16.60 8.10 -3.08
C PHE A 92 -16.97 7.26 -4.33
N ALA A 93 -15.98 6.90 -5.14
CA ALA A 93 -16.22 6.03 -6.30
C ALA A 93 -16.64 4.62 -5.85
N ALA A 94 -15.92 4.02 -4.90
CA ALA A 94 -16.19 2.68 -4.41
C ALA A 94 -17.53 2.61 -3.66
N SER A 95 -17.85 3.57 -2.79
CA SER A 95 -19.14 3.60 -2.07
C SER A 95 -20.33 3.79 -3.01
N GLY A 96 -20.16 4.49 -4.13
CA GLY A 96 -21.20 4.64 -5.15
C GLY A 96 -21.36 3.43 -6.06
N ILE A 97 -20.27 2.71 -6.38
CA ILE A 97 -20.26 1.65 -7.41
C ILE A 97 -20.33 0.25 -6.79
N PHE A 98 -19.57 -0.02 -5.72
CA PHE A 98 -19.37 -1.38 -5.21
C PHE A 98 -20.61 -2.01 -4.58
N PRO A 99 -21.47 -1.31 -3.81
CA PRO A 99 -22.65 -1.95 -3.23
C PRO A 99 -23.54 -2.64 -4.27
N GLN A 100 -23.80 -1.97 -5.40
CA GLN A 100 -24.61 -2.54 -6.49
C GLN A 100 -23.86 -3.64 -7.25
N LEU A 101 -22.55 -3.46 -7.48
CA LEU A 101 -21.73 -4.43 -8.19
C LEU A 101 -21.57 -5.75 -7.41
N LEU A 102 -21.52 -5.65 -6.08
CA LEU A 102 -21.18 -6.76 -5.19
C LEU A 102 -22.40 -7.43 -4.55
N GLU A 103 -23.61 -6.87 -4.68
CA GLU A 103 -24.84 -7.39 -4.05
C GLU A 103 -25.07 -8.89 -4.29
N SER A 104 -24.93 -9.35 -5.53
CA SER A 104 -25.07 -10.77 -5.89
C SER A 104 -24.01 -11.65 -5.23
N HIS A 105 -22.80 -11.13 -5.03
CA HIS A 105 -21.70 -11.86 -4.41
C HIS A 105 -21.80 -11.88 -2.88
N VAL A 106 -22.32 -10.81 -2.26
CA VAL A 106 -22.62 -10.76 -0.82
C VAL A 106 -23.60 -11.88 -0.46
N ASN A 107 -24.69 -12.02 -1.23
CA ASN A 107 -25.68 -13.07 -1.00
C ASN A 107 -25.07 -14.49 -1.14
N ASN A 108 -24.23 -14.71 -2.15
CA ASN A 108 -23.55 -15.99 -2.35
C ASN A 108 -22.57 -16.31 -1.22
N VAL A 109 -21.74 -15.35 -0.81
CA VAL A 109 -20.77 -15.54 0.29
C VAL A 109 -21.48 -15.80 1.62
N ALA A 110 -22.57 -15.08 1.90
CA ALA A 110 -23.38 -15.29 3.10
C ALA A 110 -24.02 -16.69 3.13
N GLN A 111 -24.58 -17.15 2.00
CA GLN A 111 -25.17 -18.50 1.89
C GLN A 111 -24.14 -19.62 2.04
N ILE A 112 -22.95 -19.45 1.46
CA ILE A 112 -21.84 -20.40 1.65
C ILE A 112 -21.40 -20.38 3.11
N GLY A 113 -21.24 -19.19 3.71
CA GLY A 113 -20.76 -19.01 5.08
C GLY A 113 -21.64 -19.66 6.16
N SER A 114 -22.97 -19.69 5.99
CA SER A 114 -23.88 -20.29 6.98
C SER A 114 -23.81 -21.82 7.08
N SER A 115 -23.22 -22.49 6.08
CA SER A 115 -23.19 -23.96 5.95
C SER A 115 -21.78 -24.52 5.72
N ALA A 116 -20.77 -23.64 5.61
CA ALA A 116 -19.41 -24.04 5.28
C ALA A 116 -18.68 -24.62 6.51
N PRO A 117 -17.96 -25.74 6.35
CA PRO A 117 -17.08 -26.23 7.39
C PRO A 117 -15.89 -25.27 7.56
N GLU A 118 -15.75 -24.69 8.74
CA GLU A 118 -14.61 -23.82 9.06
C GLU A 118 -13.44 -24.63 9.61
N LEU A 119 -12.24 -24.37 9.10
CA LEU A 119 -11.03 -24.98 9.64
C LEU A 119 -10.64 -24.30 10.94
N ALA A 120 -10.63 -25.07 12.03
CA ALA A 120 -10.01 -24.63 13.28
C ALA A 120 -8.51 -24.97 13.30
N PRO A 121 -7.65 -24.08 13.80
CA PRO A 121 -6.25 -24.42 14.04
C PRO A 121 -6.13 -25.56 15.07
N TYR A 122 -4.98 -26.25 15.09
CA TYR A 122 -4.68 -27.27 16.10
C TYR A 122 -4.41 -26.66 17.47
N PHE A 123 -3.79 -25.48 17.49
CA PHE A 123 -3.57 -24.67 18.67
C PHE A 123 -3.53 -23.20 18.27
N SER A 124 -3.80 -22.32 19.22
CA SER A 124 -3.64 -20.87 19.06
C SER A 124 -2.73 -20.34 20.15
N ILE A 125 -1.88 -19.40 19.79
CA ILE A 125 -1.02 -18.66 20.73
C ILE A 125 -1.43 -17.21 20.61
N SER A 126 -1.80 -16.57 21.72
CA SER A 126 -2.11 -15.14 21.73
C SER A 126 -0.83 -14.35 21.94
N ILE A 127 -0.47 -13.50 20.99
CA ILE A 127 0.66 -12.56 21.11
C ILE A 127 0.07 -11.15 20.98
N PRO A 128 -0.25 -10.47 22.11
CA PRO A 128 -0.87 -9.16 22.05
C PRO A 128 0.04 -8.14 21.35
N PRO A 129 -0.52 -7.11 20.69
CA PRO A 129 0.28 -6.08 20.05
C PRO A 129 1.19 -5.37 21.05
N ALA A 130 2.41 -5.01 20.63
CA ALA A 130 3.37 -4.32 21.48
C ALA A 130 2.85 -2.96 21.98
N LEU A 131 2.11 -2.25 21.13
CA LEU A 131 1.44 -0.98 21.38
C LEU A 131 0.18 -0.91 20.52
N ASP A 132 -0.78 -0.08 20.91
CA ASP A 132 -1.86 0.29 20.00
C ASP A 132 -1.32 1.06 18.78
N VAL A 133 -1.93 0.84 17.60
CA VAL A 133 -1.45 1.39 16.32
C VAL A 133 -1.48 2.92 16.29
N MET A 134 -2.55 3.53 16.78
CA MET A 134 -2.63 4.99 16.85
C MET A 134 -1.62 5.55 17.82
N THR A 135 -1.43 4.87 18.95
CA THR A 135 -0.40 5.23 19.91
C THR A 135 1.00 5.15 19.29
N SER A 136 1.33 4.09 18.56
CA SER A 136 2.60 3.95 17.85
C SER A 136 2.82 5.03 16.80
N LEU A 137 1.79 5.39 16.04
CA LEU A 137 1.89 6.45 15.05
C LEU A 137 2.15 7.81 15.70
N VAL A 138 1.35 8.21 16.69
CA VAL A 138 1.54 9.49 17.39
C VAL A 138 2.92 9.53 18.06
N PHE A 139 3.32 8.44 18.70
CA PHE A 139 4.64 8.31 19.33
C PHE A 139 5.77 8.43 18.29
N ALA A 140 5.65 7.76 17.14
CA ALA A 140 6.62 7.85 16.06
C ALA A 140 6.77 9.27 15.50
N PHE A 141 5.66 10.01 15.38
CA PHE A 141 5.66 11.42 14.97
C PHE A 141 6.35 12.31 15.99
N VAL A 142 5.98 12.20 17.27
CA VAL A 142 6.57 13.04 18.33
C VAL A 142 8.07 12.84 18.41
N ILE A 143 8.54 11.59 18.41
CA ILE A 143 9.97 11.27 18.45
C ILE A 143 10.68 11.69 17.16
N GLY A 144 10.11 11.34 15.99
CA GLY A 144 10.68 11.68 14.69
C GLY A 144 10.82 13.19 14.49
N LEU A 145 9.79 13.97 14.82
CA LEU A 145 9.83 15.43 14.80
C LEU A 145 10.81 15.98 15.82
N GLY A 146 10.82 15.47 17.06
CA GLY A 146 11.80 15.88 18.07
C GLY A 146 13.24 15.69 17.59
N LEU A 147 13.54 14.55 16.97
CA LEU A 147 14.86 14.22 16.45
C LEU A 147 15.25 15.03 15.21
N SER A 148 14.31 15.48 14.39
CA SER A 148 14.63 16.33 13.23
C SER A 148 15.27 17.66 13.64
N TYR A 149 14.97 18.14 14.85
CA TYR A 149 15.59 19.35 15.43
C TYR A 149 16.89 19.09 16.20
N GLN A 150 17.33 17.85 16.36
CA GLN A 150 18.51 17.48 17.15
C GLN A 150 19.64 16.97 16.24
N GLU A 151 20.63 17.83 15.96
CA GLU A 151 21.67 17.56 14.97
C GLU A 151 22.67 16.46 15.39
N LYS A 152 22.93 16.30 16.69
CA LYS A 152 23.90 15.34 17.25
C LYS A 152 23.27 14.53 18.38
N SER A 153 22.20 13.82 18.07
CA SER A 153 21.51 12.96 19.05
C SER A 153 21.95 11.51 18.92
N SER A 154 22.44 10.91 20.01
CA SER A 154 22.67 9.46 20.08
C SER A 154 21.37 8.68 19.87
N LEU A 155 20.22 9.24 20.26
CA LEU A 155 18.92 8.63 20.01
C LEU A 155 18.60 8.53 18.51
N LYS A 156 19.12 9.45 17.67
CA LYS A 156 18.98 9.34 16.22
C LYS A 156 19.70 8.12 15.66
N LEU A 157 20.89 7.79 16.21
CA LEU A 157 21.61 6.55 15.84
C LEU A 157 20.83 5.31 16.27
N VAL A 158 20.26 5.31 17.48
CA VAL A 158 19.40 4.20 17.97
C VAL A 158 18.19 4.01 17.07
N VAL A 159 17.49 5.09 16.68
CA VAL A 159 16.36 5.03 15.76
C VAL A 159 16.77 4.46 14.40
N LYS A 160 17.97 4.80 13.90
CA LYS A 160 18.52 4.24 12.66
C LYS A 160 18.88 2.76 12.77
N ASP A 161 19.40 2.30 13.90
CA ASP A 161 19.64 0.87 14.09
C ASP A 161 18.34 0.10 14.28
N PHE A 162 17.34 0.69 14.96
CA PHE A 162 16.00 0.13 15.06
C PHE A 162 15.32 0.00 13.69
N GLU A 163 15.42 1.01 12.83
CA GLU A 163 14.99 0.94 11.42
C GLU A 163 15.58 -0.26 10.70
N LYS A 164 16.90 -0.47 10.80
CA LYS A 164 17.58 -1.62 10.17
C LYS A 164 17.08 -2.95 10.70
N ILE A 165 16.88 -3.08 12.02
CA ILE A 165 16.34 -4.30 12.64
C ILE A 165 14.94 -4.60 12.10
N ILE A 166 14.09 -3.57 11.98
CA ILE A 166 12.75 -3.70 11.45
C ILE A 166 12.75 -4.05 9.96
N MET A 167 13.62 -3.43 9.16
CA MET A 167 13.79 -3.82 7.75
C MET A 167 14.25 -5.28 7.63
N GLN A 168 15.21 -5.73 8.45
CA GLN A 168 15.65 -7.13 8.47
C GLN A 168 14.54 -8.10 8.89
N LEU A 169 13.69 -7.72 9.84
CA LEU A 169 12.50 -8.48 10.22
C LEU A 169 11.55 -8.63 9.01
N ILE A 170 11.29 -7.54 8.28
CA ILE A 170 10.42 -7.56 7.10
C ILE A 170 11.02 -8.44 6.00
N GLU A 171 12.27 -8.19 5.62
CA GLU A 171 12.92 -8.83 4.46
C GLU A 171 13.30 -10.28 4.70
N ASN A 172 13.76 -10.62 5.90
CA ASN A 172 14.31 -11.96 6.20
C ASN A 172 13.31 -12.88 6.88
N VAL A 173 12.22 -12.35 7.48
CA VAL A 173 11.24 -13.16 8.20
C VAL A 173 9.85 -13.03 7.58
N ILE A 174 9.29 -11.82 7.52
CA ILE A 174 7.90 -11.64 7.08
C ILE A 174 7.74 -12.00 5.60
N VAL A 175 8.47 -11.33 4.71
CA VAL A 175 8.33 -11.51 3.25
C VAL A 175 8.57 -12.96 2.81
N PRO A 176 9.57 -13.70 3.32
CA PRO A 176 9.75 -15.11 2.98
C PRO A 176 8.63 -16.04 3.45
N LEU A 177 7.95 -15.69 4.55
CA LEU A 177 6.84 -16.48 5.12
C LEU A 177 5.47 -16.14 4.51
N LEU A 178 5.31 -14.96 3.89
CA LEU A 178 4.06 -14.54 3.25
C LEU A 178 3.48 -15.53 2.24
N PRO A 179 4.26 -16.17 1.34
CA PRO A 179 3.68 -17.13 0.40
C PRO A 179 3.04 -18.32 1.13
N LEU A 180 3.63 -18.79 2.23
CA LEU A 180 3.03 -19.86 3.04
C LEU A 180 1.75 -19.37 3.74
N PHE A 181 1.75 -18.13 4.22
CA PHE A 181 0.58 -17.52 4.85
C PHE A 181 -0.60 -17.40 3.88
N ILE A 182 -0.34 -16.87 2.68
CA ILE A 182 -1.34 -16.73 1.61
C ILE A 182 -1.83 -18.11 1.17
N LEU A 183 -0.94 -19.10 1.01
CA LEU A 183 -1.35 -20.47 0.69
C LEU A 183 -2.33 -21.00 1.73
N GLY A 184 -2.06 -20.83 3.02
CA GLY A 184 -2.97 -21.28 4.07
C GLY A 184 -4.32 -20.57 4.06
N ILE A 185 -4.35 -19.28 3.73
CA ILE A 185 -5.61 -18.52 3.62
C ILE A 185 -6.44 -19.05 2.46
N PHE A 186 -5.83 -19.22 1.28
CA PHE A 186 -6.54 -19.75 0.12
C PHE A 186 -6.93 -21.23 0.30
N ALA A 187 -6.16 -22.02 1.03
CA ALA A 187 -6.54 -23.38 1.42
C ALA A 187 -7.79 -23.39 2.31
N SER A 188 -7.82 -22.56 3.35
CA SER A 188 -8.99 -22.44 4.24
C SER A 188 -10.24 -21.97 3.51
N MET A 189 -10.10 -20.96 2.65
CA MET A 189 -11.20 -20.43 1.85
C MET A 189 -11.73 -21.44 0.84
N SER A 190 -10.84 -22.25 0.24
CA SER A 190 -11.22 -23.25 -0.75
C SER A 190 -11.90 -24.45 -0.09
N PHE A 191 -11.41 -24.87 1.08
CA PHE A 191 -12.06 -25.86 1.93
C PHE A 191 -13.48 -25.41 2.33
N SER A 192 -13.64 -24.13 2.67
CA SER A 192 -14.93 -23.53 3.00
C SER A 192 -15.83 -23.27 1.78
N GLY A 193 -15.38 -23.54 0.56
CA GLY A 193 -16.12 -23.28 -0.69
C GLY A 193 -16.26 -21.80 -1.08
N LYS A 194 -15.68 -20.86 -0.33
CA LYS A 194 -15.82 -19.41 -0.53
C LYS A 194 -14.93 -18.86 -1.65
N VAL A 195 -13.86 -19.59 -2.01
CA VAL A 195 -12.75 -19.06 -2.83
C VAL A 195 -13.16 -18.51 -4.20
N PHE A 196 -14.01 -19.21 -4.95
CA PHE A 196 -14.40 -18.79 -6.29
C PHE A 196 -15.31 -17.57 -6.27
N SER A 197 -16.24 -17.51 -5.31
CA SER A 197 -17.11 -16.35 -5.11
C SER A 197 -16.29 -15.10 -4.78
N ILE A 198 -15.25 -15.25 -3.95
CA ILE A 198 -14.39 -14.13 -3.57
C ILE A 198 -13.46 -13.71 -4.72
N LEU A 199 -12.84 -14.65 -5.44
CA LEU A 199 -11.95 -14.32 -6.57
C LEU A 199 -12.70 -13.66 -7.75
N SER A 200 -13.93 -14.09 -8.04
CA SER A 200 -14.74 -13.48 -9.11
C SER A 200 -15.07 -12.01 -8.84
N VAL A 201 -15.36 -11.65 -7.58
CA VAL A 201 -15.49 -10.24 -7.15
C VAL A 201 -14.22 -9.47 -7.48
N PHE A 202 -13.08 -10.04 -7.12
CA PHE A 202 -11.82 -9.34 -7.26
C PHE A 202 -11.44 -9.07 -8.71
N ILE A 203 -11.72 -10.01 -9.61
CA ILE A 203 -11.56 -9.80 -11.06
C ILE A 203 -12.42 -8.63 -11.53
N ASN A 204 -13.67 -8.52 -11.06
CA ASN A 204 -14.58 -7.44 -11.45
C ASN A 204 -14.11 -6.07 -10.95
N ILE A 205 -13.60 -5.97 -9.72
CA ILE A 205 -13.14 -4.68 -9.19
C ILE A 205 -11.80 -4.23 -9.78
N ILE A 206 -10.94 -5.15 -10.25
CA ILE A 206 -9.65 -4.80 -10.87
C ILE A 206 -9.84 -3.83 -12.04
N GLY A 207 -10.85 -4.07 -12.89
CA GLY A 207 -11.15 -3.19 -14.01
C GLY A 207 -11.52 -1.76 -13.58
N ILE A 208 -12.31 -1.64 -12.51
CA ILE A 208 -12.70 -0.35 -11.94
C ILE A 208 -11.49 0.35 -11.32
N ILE A 209 -10.68 -0.38 -10.55
CA ILE A 209 -9.45 0.13 -9.96
C ILE A 209 -8.52 0.66 -11.06
N PHE A 210 -8.35 -0.07 -12.16
CA PHE A 210 -7.55 0.40 -13.29
C PHE A 210 -8.10 1.68 -13.92
N ALA A 211 -9.42 1.76 -14.12
CA ALA A 211 -10.08 2.98 -14.60
C ALA A 211 -9.86 4.16 -13.64
N LEU A 212 -9.95 3.95 -12.33
CA LEU A 212 -9.68 4.97 -11.32
C LEU A 212 -8.22 5.47 -11.37
N HIS A 213 -7.23 4.61 -11.61
CA HIS A 213 -5.85 5.05 -11.80
C HIS A 213 -5.70 5.98 -12.99
N LEU A 214 -6.32 5.64 -14.13
CA LEU A 214 -6.30 6.50 -15.32
C LEU A 214 -6.97 7.85 -15.04
N ILE A 215 -8.13 7.86 -14.37
CA ILE A 215 -8.83 9.09 -14.00
C ILE A 215 -7.97 9.92 -13.05
N LEU A 216 -7.35 9.32 -12.04
CA LEU A 216 -6.48 10.02 -11.10
C LEU A 216 -5.30 10.67 -11.81
N LEU A 217 -4.62 9.95 -12.71
CA LEU A 217 -3.52 10.50 -13.50
C LEU A 217 -4.00 11.67 -14.38
N LEU A 218 -5.14 11.52 -15.06
CA LEU A 218 -5.73 12.61 -15.84
C LEU A 218 -6.03 13.84 -14.98
N LEU A 219 -6.55 13.67 -13.76
CA LEU A 219 -6.82 14.77 -12.84
C LEU A 219 -5.52 15.45 -12.36
N GLN A 220 -4.53 14.67 -11.92
CA GLN A 220 -3.23 15.17 -11.49
C GLN A 220 -2.54 15.98 -12.60
N TYR A 221 -2.56 15.47 -13.84
CA TYR A 221 -1.97 16.16 -14.98
C TYR A 221 -2.81 17.32 -15.49
N THR A 222 -4.14 17.30 -15.31
CA THR A 222 -5.00 18.46 -15.58
C THR A 222 -4.65 19.61 -14.66
N VAL A 223 -4.52 19.35 -13.35
CA VAL A 223 -4.10 20.36 -12.37
C VAL A 223 -2.71 20.91 -12.73
N ALA A 224 -1.73 20.03 -12.99
CA ALA A 224 -0.39 20.44 -13.38
C ALA A 224 -0.38 21.24 -14.70
N GLY A 225 -1.16 20.81 -15.69
CA GLY A 225 -1.28 21.45 -17.00
C GLY A 225 -1.90 22.84 -16.93
N VAL A 226 -2.96 23.01 -16.13
CA VAL A 226 -3.59 24.32 -15.88
C VAL A 226 -2.60 25.28 -15.21
N LEU A 227 -1.90 24.84 -14.16
CA LEU A 227 -0.94 25.67 -13.44
C LEU A 227 0.28 26.06 -14.30
N THR A 228 0.78 25.12 -15.11
CA THR A 228 1.93 25.34 -15.99
C THR A 228 1.57 25.94 -17.34
N LYS A 229 0.26 26.11 -17.63
CA LYS A 229 -0.28 26.53 -18.94
C LYS A 229 0.19 25.63 -20.10
N LYS A 230 0.29 24.32 -19.85
CA LYS A 230 0.70 23.30 -20.82
C LYS A 230 -0.44 22.30 -21.04
N ASN A 231 -0.44 21.62 -22.18
CA ASN A 231 -1.44 20.60 -22.49
C ASN A 231 -1.27 19.38 -21.55
N PRO A 232 -2.29 19.01 -20.75
CA PRO A 232 -2.19 17.94 -19.75
C PRO A 232 -1.99 16.56 -20.37
N PHE A 233 -2.59 16.27 -21.52
CA PHE A 233 -2.41 15.00 -22.23
C PHE A 233 -0.99 14.85 -22.74
N LYS A 234 -0.38 15.93 -23.27
CA LYS A 234 1.02 15.91 -23.71
C LYS A 234 1.96 15.64 -22.53
N LEU A 235 1.72 16.31 -21.40
CA LEU A 235 2.52 16.12 -20.18
C LEU A 235 2.47 14.67 -19.66
N LEU A 236 1.27 14.07 -19.65
CA LEU A 236 1.07 12.69 -19.25
C LEU A 236 1.73 11.72 -20.25
N LEU A 237 1.55 11.94 -21.55
CA LEU A 237 2.14 11.10 -22.60
C LEU A 237 3.67 11.07 -22.54
N THR A 238 4.31 12.19 -22.20
CA THR A 238 5.78 12.24 -22.01
C THR A 238 6.25 11.31 -20.88
N MET A 239 5.39 10.97 -19.93
CA MET A 239 5.75 10.15 -18.77
C MET A 239 5.50 8.65 -18.97
N MET A 240 4.94 8.25 -20.12
CA MET A 240 4.66 6.84 -20.43
C MET A 240 5.89 5.92 -20.33
N PRO A 241 7.12 6.32 -20.70
CA PRO A 241 8.30 5.49 -20.47
C PRO A 241 8.47 5.13 -18.98
N ALA A 242 8.31 6.09 -18.07
CA ALA A 242 8.39 5.84 -16.63
C ALA A 242 7.23 4.95 -16.15
N TYR A 243 6.02 5.17 -16.65
CA TYR A 243 4.86 4.32 -16.37
C TYR A 243 5.14 2.85 -16.73
N PHE A 244 5.63 2.58 -17.94
CA PHE A 244 5.92 1.21 -18.38
C PHE A 244 7.12 0.59 -17.68
N THR A 245 8.14 1.38 -17.33
CA THR A 245 9.27 0.89 -16.50
C THR A 245 8.78 0.48 -15.12
N ALA A 246 7.95 1.28 -14.45
CA ALA A 246 7.39 0.91 -13.14
C ALA A 246 6.44 -0.28 -13.23
N LEU A 247 5.67 -0.39 -14.31
CA LEU A 247 4.79 -1.54 -14.56
C LEU A 247 5.60 -2.85 -14.65
N GLY A 248 6.77 -2.81 -15.30
CA GLY A 248 7.68 -3.96 -15.41
C GLY A 248 8.50 -4.25 -14.16
N THR A 249 9.01 -3.22 -13.47
CA THR A 249 9.91 -3.38 -12.32
C THR A 249 9.20 -3.55 -10.99
N GLN A 250 7.95 -3.07 -10.87
CA GLN A 250 7.18 -3.01 -9.61
C GLN A 250 7.85 -2.19 -8.50
N SER A 251 8.83 -1.34 -8.82
CA SER A 251 9.55 -0.53 -7.84
C SER A 251 9.63 0.94 -8.27
N SER A 252 9.14 1.84 -7.40
CA SER A 252 9.31 3.28 -7.57
C SER A 252 10.79 3.66 -7.54
N ALA A 253 11.54 3.09 -6.59
CA ALA A 253 12.97 3.35 -6.44
C ALA A 253 13.78 2.96 -7.68
N ALA A 254 13.50 1.78 -8.26
CA ALA A 254 14.16 1.34 -9.50
C ALA A 254 13.81 2.19 -10.72
N THR A 255 12.68 2.92 -10.67
CA THR A 255 12.18 3.73 -11.79
C THR A 255 12.63 5.19 -11.72
N ILE A 256 13.23 5.65 -10.61
CA ILE A 256 13.71 7.03 -10.41
C ILE A 256 14.49 7.59 -11.61
N PRO A 257 15.48 6.89 -12.21
CA PRO A 257 16.25 7.45 -13.32
C PRO A 257 15.38 7.79 -14.54
N VAL A 258 14.43 6.91 -14.87
CA VAL A 258 13.52 7.10 -16.02
C VAL A 258 12.49 8.18 -15.73
N THR A 259 11.94 8.20 -14.50
CA THR A 259 11.01 9.24 -14.05
C THR A 259 11.65 10.62 -14.10
N LEU A 260 12.89 10.74 -13.63
CA LEU A 260 13.66 11.98 -13.66
C LEU A 260 13.86 12.46 -15.10
N GLU A 261 14.30 11.59 -16.00
CA GLU A 261 14.51 11.92 -17.41
C GLU A 261 13.22 12.43 -18.09
N GLN A 262 12.09 11.74 -17.89
CA GLN A 262 10.82 12.18 -18.48
C GLN A 262 10.30 13.48 -17.85
N THR A 263 10.54 13.69 -16.56
CA THR A 263 10.19 14.92 -15.86
C THR A 263 10.98 16.13 -16.41
N LEU A 264 12.27 15.95 -16.72
CA LEU A 264 13.07 16.97 -17.40
C LEU A 264 12.55 17.25 -18.82
N LYS A 265 12.14 16.23 -19.59
CA LYS A 265 11.52 16.41 -20.91
C LYS A 265 10.19 17.18 -20.84
N ASN A 266 9.48 17.09 -19.73
CA ASN A 266 8.29 17.90 -19.44
C ASN A 266 8.61 19.38 -19.10
N GLY A 267 9.89 19.75 -19.03
CA GLY A 267 10.38 21.12 -18.86
C GLY A 267 10.43 21.58 -17.40
N VAL A 268 10.51 20.64 -16.45
CA VAL A 268 10.83 20.91 -15.04
C VAL A 268 12.32 21.22 -14.93
N SER A 269 12.71 22.20 -14.10
CA SER A 269 14.12 22.51 -13.89
C SER A 269 14.89 21.35 -13.22
N GLU A 270 16.16 21.17 -13.58
CA GLU A 270 17.00 20.07 -13.08
C GLU A 270 17.08 20.03 -11.56
N LYS A 271 17.21 21.21 -10.94
CA LYS A 271 17.22 21.36 -9.47
C LYS A 271 15.93 20.85 -8.83
N ILE A 272 14.78 21.15 -9.41
CA ILE A 272 13.48 20.73 -8.85
C ILE A 272 13.25 19.24 -9.13
N ALA A 273 13.47 18.79 -10.36
CA ALA A 273 13.28 17.38 -10.72
C ALA A 273 14.20 16.46 -9.91
N GLY A 274 15.49 16.81 -9.78
CA GLY A 274 16.48 16.03 -9.05
C GLY A 274 16.21 15.93 -7.55
N PHE A 275 15.43 16.86 -6.99
CA PHE A 275 15.00 16.81 -5.59
C PHE A 275 13.63 16.13 -5.41
N VAL A 276 12.62 16.55 -6.19
CA VAL A 276 11.22 16.13 -6.01
C VAL A 276 11.04 14.67 -6.39
N ILE A 277 11.65 14.19 -7.47
CA ILE A 277 11.43 12.81 -7.95
C ILE A 277 11.92 11.76 -6.96
N PRO A 278 13.17 11.81 -6.44
CA PRO A 278 13.61 10.83 -5.44
C PRO A 278 12.78 10.88 -4.14
N LEU A 279 12.37 12.08 -3.73
CA LEU A 279 11.54 12.25 -2.53
C LEU A 279 10.15 11.64 -2.71
N CYS A 280 9.45 12.00 -3.80
CA CYS A 280 8.10 11.52 -4.09
C CYS A 280 8.06 10.01 -4.34
N ALA A 281 9.11 9.42 -4.92
CA ALA A 281 9.22 7.97 -5.09
C ALA A 281 9.09 7.18 -3.77
N THR A 282 9.32 7.83 -2.62
CA THR A 282 9.10 7.29 -1.28
C THR A 282 7.78 7.75 -0.67
N ILE A 283 7.46 9.05 -0.72
CA ILE A 283 6.37 9.61 0.09
C ILE A 283 5.02 9.76 -0.65
N HIS A 284 5.00 9.64 -1.97
CA HIS A 284 3.82 9.88 -2.80
C HIS A 284 3.27 8.57 -3.39
N LEU A 285 2.58 7.80 -2.55
CA LEU A 285 2.00 6.50 -2.92
C LEU A 285 0.49 6.58 -3.23
N SER A 286 0.10 7.49 -4.13
CA SER A 286 -1.30 7.77 -4.45
C SER A 286 -2.05 6.59 -5.09
N GLY A 287 -1.43 5.87 -6.04
CA GLY A 287 -1.99 4.64 -6.62
C GLY A 287 -2.06 3.48 -5.61
N SER A 288 -1.09 3.38 -4.70
CA SER A 288 -1.14 2.37 -3.63
C SER A 288 -2.29 2.61 -2.66
N ILE A 289 -2.50 3.85 -2.23
CA ILE A 289 -3.63 4.24 -1.37
C ILE A 289 -4.97 3.94 -2.04
N MET A 290 -5.11 4.25 -3.33
CA MET A 290 -6.30 3.91 -4.09
C MET A 290 -6.60 2.41 -4.04
N LYS A 291 -5.64 1.56 -4.40
CA LYS A 291 -5.86 0.10 -4.37
C LYS A 291 -6.23 -0.41 -2.98
N ILE A 292 -5.48 0.02 -1.96
CA ILE A 292 -5.70 -0.43 -0.59
C ILE A 292 -7.10 0.00 -0.12
N THR A 293 -7.50 1.24 -0.40
CA THR A 293 -8.82 1.77 -0.02
C THR A 293 -9.95 1.03 -0.75
N ALA A 294 -9.81 0.81 -2.07
CA ALA A 294 -10.79 0.09 -2.87
C ALA A 294 -10.94 -1.36 -2.39
N CYS A 295 -9.83 -2.10 -2.26
CA CYS A 295 -9.88 -3.49 -1.82
C CYS A 295 -10.42 -3.64 -0.40
N ALA A 296 -10.05 -2.73 0.52
CA ALA A 296 -10.58 -2.74 1.87
C ALA A 296 -12.10 -2.53 1.90
N MET A 297 -12.63 -1.55 1.16
CA MET A 297 -14.07 -1.34 1.08
C MET A 297 -14.80 -2.52 0.43
N ALA A 298 -14.27 -3.07 -0.66
CA ALA A 298 -14.85 -4.24 -1.30
C ALA A 298 -14.92 -5.43 -0.33
N LEU A 299 -13.86 -5.68 0.45
CA LEU A 299 -13.86 -6.73 1.46
C LEU A 299 -14.86 -6.48 2.57
N MET A 300 -14.97 -5.25 3.09
CA MET A 300 -15.98 -4.92 4.11
C MET A 300 -17.39 -5.17 3.60
N ILE A 301 -17.70 -4.75 2.36
CA ILE A 301 -18.99 -5.03 1.72
C ILE A 301 -19.24 -6.53 1.62
N LEU A 302 -18.27 -7.30 1.11
CA LEU A 302 -18.40 -8.75 0.93
C LEU A 302 -18.62 -9.50 2.25
N GLN A 303 -18.01 -9.02 3.33
CA GLN A 303 -18.07 -9.65 4.64
C GLN A 303 -19.23 -9.09 5.49
N GLY A 304 -20.08 -8.22 4.92
CA GLY A 304 -21.18 -7.59 5.63
C GLY A 304 -20.73 -6.69 6.79
N MET A 305 -19.48 -6.24 6.78
CA MET A 305 -18.94 -5.34 7.81
C MET A 305 -19.50 -3.94 7.60
N PRO A 306 -19.99 -3.28 8.67
CA PRO A 306 -20.44 -1.91 8.58
C PRO A 306 -19.26 -1.01 8.25
N PHE A 307 -19.45 -0.07 7.32
CA PHE A 307 -18.52 1.00 7.04
C PHE A 307 -19.28 2.31 6.87
N ASP A 308 -18.64 3.40 7.27
CA ASP A 308 -19.14 4.75 7.05
C ASP A 308 -18.00 5.68 6.61
N PHE A 309 -18.35 6.93 6.34
CA PHE A 309 -17.38 7.94 5.94
C PHE A 309 -16.36 8.24 7.04
N THR A 310 -16.78 8.26 8.31
CA THR A 310 -15.91 8.62 9.44
C THR A 310 -14.80 7.59 9.62
N LEU A 311 -15.14 6.30 9.56
CA LEU A 311 -14.21 5.18 9.62
C LEU A 311 -13.19 5.25 8.49
N PHE A 312 -13.67 5.40 7.24
CA PHE A 312 -12.79 5.45 6.08
C PHE A 312 -11.96 6.73 6.01
N ALA A 313 -12.48 7.86 6.48
CA ALA A 313 -11.71 9.10 6.58
C ALA A 313 -10.53 8.91 7.55
N GLY A 314 -10.78 8.39 8.76
CA GLY A 314 -9.73 8.08 9.72
C GLY A 314 -8.70 7.09 9.16
N PHE A 315 -9.19 6.02 8.50
CA PHE A 315 -8.35 5.05 7.82
C PHE A 315 -7.47 5.67 6.73
N ILE A 316 -8.02 6.51 5.85
CA ILE A 316 -7.29 7.15 4.74
C ILE A 316 -6.21 8.12 5.27
N PHE A 317 -6.51 8.89 6.32
CA PHE A 317 -5.51 9.76 6.96
C PHE A 317 -4.36 8.93 7.54
N MET A 318 -4.68 7.87 8.28
CA MET A 318 -3.67 7.00 8.88
C MET A 318 -2.82 6.30 7.81
N LEU A 319 -3.48 5.84 6.75
CA LEU A 319 -2.82 5.20 5.62
C LEU A 319 -1.88 6.17 4.91
N GLY A 320 -2.32 7.41 4.66
CA GLY A 320 -1.49 8.48 4.10
C GLY A 320 -0.20 8.70 4.88
N ILE A 321 -0.31 8.73 6.21
CA ILE A 321 0.82 8.90 7.11
C ILE A 321 1.77 7.71 7.01
N THR A 322 1.25 6.50 7.09
CA THR A 322 2.06 5.28 7.05
C THR A 322 2.72 5.06 5.69
N MET A 323 2.10 5.51 4.60
CA MET A 323 2.70 5.45 3.27
C MET A 323 3.98 6.26 3.13
N VAL A 324 4.20 7.31 3.95
CA VAL A 324 5.48 8.05 3.97
C VAL A 324 6.66 7.14 4.32
N ALA A 325 6.38 6.10 5.11
CA ALA A 325 7.37 5.17 5.62
C ALA A 325 7.38 3.83 4.87
N ALA A 326 6.52 3.66 3.85
CA ALA A 326 6.47 2.44 3.08
C ALA A 326 7.67 2.34 2.12
N PRO A 327 8.35 1.19 2.06
CA PRO A 327 9.49 1.03 1.17
C PRO A 327 9.03 0.99 -0.30
N GLY A 328 9.77 1.66 -1.18
CA GLY A 328 9.50 1.74 -2.64
C GLY A 328 9.85 0.47 -3.42
N VAL A 329 9.63 -0.70 -2.83
CA VAL A 329 9.93 -2.05 -3.34
C VAL A 329 8.64 -2.87 -3.51
N PRO A 330 8.65 -3.97 -4.29
CA PRO A 330 7.45 -4.76 -4.52
C PRO A 330 6.78 -5.23 -3.22
N GLY A 331 5.49 -4.96 -3.07
CA GLY A 331 4.71 -5.28 -1.88
C GLY A 331 4.94 -4.37 -0.66
N GLY A 332 5.86 -3.40 -0.74
CA GLY A 332 6.24 -2.55 0.39
C GLY A 332 5.07 -1.77 1.01
N ALA A 333 4.22 -1.17 0.17
CA ALA A 333 3.06 -0.40 0.62
C ALA A 333 2.03 -1.25 1.37
N ILE A 334 1.71 -2.46 0.89
CA ILE A 334 0.76 -3.32 1.59
C ILE A 334 1.35 -3.83 2.90
N MET A 335 2.66 -4.13 2.95
CA MET A 335 3.33 -4.51 4.20
C MET A 335 3.23 -3.41 5.26
N ALA A 336 3.41 -2.14 4.86
CA ALA A 336 3.21 -1.01 5.77
C ALA A 336 1.72 -0.86 6.19
N ALA A 337 0.78 -1.21 5.31
CA ALA A 337 -0.65 -1.04 5.56
C ALA A 337 -1.30 -2.16 6.40
N VAL A 338 -0.71 -3.36 6.49
CA VAL A 338 -1.27 -4.52 7.23
C VAL A 338 -1.73 -4.13 8.64
N GLY A 339 -0.91 -3.33 9.33
CA GLY A 339 -1.22 -2.85 10.67
C GLY A 339 -2.44 -1.99 10.80
N ILE A 340 -2.62 -1.07 9.85
CA ILE A 340 -3.75 -0.17 9.84
C ILE A 340 -5.01 -0.92 9.41
N LEU A 341 -4.90 -1.84 8.44
CA LEU A 341 -6.03 -2.67 8.02
C LEU A 341 -6.60 -3.47 9.20
N GLN A 342 -5.73 -4.04 10.04
CA GLN A 342 -6.14 -4.78 11.22
C GLN A 342 -6.72 -3.88 12.31
N SER A 343 -6.00 -2.82 12.70
CA SER A 343 -6.38 -1.98 13.83
C SER A 343 -7.52 -1.00 13.54
N ALA A 344 -7.52 -0.37 12.35
CA ALA A 344 -8.50 0.65 12.00
C ALA A 344 -9.78 0.04 11.42
N LEU A 345 -9.68 -1.04 10.63
CA LEU A 345 -10.84 -1.66 9.99
C LEU A 345 -11.27 -2.98 10.63
N GLY A 346 -10.53 -3.49 11.62
CA GLY A 346 -10.86 -4.74 12.31
C GLY A 346 -10.61 -5.99 11.47
N PHE A 347 -9.71 -5.93 10.48
CA PHE A 347 -9.48 -7.05 9.57
C PHE A 347 -8.82 -8.23 10.30
N ASN A 348 -9.39 -9.42 10.12
CA ASN A 348 -8.82 -10.66 10.60
C ASN A 348 -7.71 -11.18 9.66
N GLU A 349 -7.07 -12.28 10.04
CA GLU A 349 -5.94 -12.87 9.29
C GLU A 349 -6.32 -13.27 7.85
N GLU A 350 -7.55 -13.77 7.65
CA GLU A 350 -8.08 -14.11 6.33
C GLU A 350 -8.20 -12.88 5.43
N MET A 351 -8.80 -11.81 5.95
CA MET A 351 -8.93 -10.53 5.24
C MET A 351 -7.56 -9.91 4.95
N ILE A 352 -6.60 -9.99 5.87
CA ILE A 352 -5.23 -9.51 5.66
C ILE A 352 -4.52 -10.32 4.56
N GLY A 353 -4.62 -11.65 4.59
CA GLY A 353 -4.04 -12.50 3.55
C GLY A 353 -4.62 -12.21 2.17
N LEU A 354 -5.94 -11.97 2.09
CA LEU A 354 -6.61 -11.52 0.87
C LEU A 354 -6.11 -10.16 0.40
N MET A 355 -6.04 -9.17 1.30
CA MET A 355 -5.52 -7.84 0.98
C MET A 355 -4.10 -7.90 0.40
N ILE A 356 -3.21 -8.70 1.01
CA ILE A 356 -1.83 -8.89 0.55
C ILE A 356 -1.82 -9.52 -0.85
N ALA A 357 -2.54 -10.62 -1.04
CA ALA A 357 -2.58 -11.33 -2.31
C ALA A 357 -3.05 -10.45 -3.47
N LEU A 358 -4.15 -9.71 -3.24
CA LEU A 358 -4.75 -8.83 -4.25
C LEU A 358 -3.90 -7.61 -4.55
N TYR A 359 -3.35 -6.99 -3.51
CA TYR A 359 -2.49 -5.84 -3.68
C TYR A 359 -1.27 -6.22 -4.54
N ILE A 360 -0.62 -7.34 -4.22
CA ILE A 360 0.56 -7.81 -4.95
C ILE A 360 0.21 -8.11 -6.41
N ALA A 361 -0.94 -8.74 -6.67
CA ALA A 361 -1.40 -9.02 -8.03
C ALA A 361 -1.55 -7.76 -8.91
N MET A 362 -1.88 -6.62 -8.29
CA MET A 362 -2.04 -5.33 -8.97
C MET A 362 -0.88 -4.36 -8.72
N ASP A 363 0.25 -4.82 -8.15
CA ASP A 363 1.20 -3.88 -7.57
C ASP A 363 1.79 -2.94 -8.63
N SER A 364 2.21 -3.54 -9.75
CA SER A 364 2.70 -2.89 -10.97
C SER A 364 1.91 -1.64 -11.37
N PHE A 365 0.57 -1.71 -11.38
CA PHE A 365 -0.28 -0.60 -11.82
C PHE A 365 -0.29 0.56 -10.82
N GLY A 366 -0.32 0.23 -9.52
CA GLY A 366 -0.20 1.23 -8.47
C GLY A 366 1.16 1.93 -8.50
N THR A 367 2.24 1.17 -8.63
CA THR A 367 3.59 1.71 -8.76
C THR A 367 3.72 2.60 -9.99
N ALA A 368 3.18 2.17 -11.15
CA ALA A 368 3.17 2.96 -12.37
C ALA A 368 2.40 4.28 -12.19
N CYS A 369 1.27 4.27 -11.48
CA CYS A 369 0.54 5.48 -11.14
C CYS A 369 1.30 6.39 -10.18
N ASN A 370 1.93 5.84 -9.13
CA ASN A 370 2.75 6.61 -8.18
C ASN A 370 3.85 7.40 -8.92
N VAL A 371 4.72 6.70 -9.67
CA VAL A 371 5.86 7.34 -10.35
C VAL A 371 5.44 8.33 -11.43
N THR A 372 4.28 8.10 -12.05
CA THR A 372 3.74 9.03 -13.05
C THR A 372 3.20 10.26 -12.34
N GLY A 373 2.47 10.09 -11.24
CA GLY A 373 2.01 11.20 -10.40
C GLY A 373 3.15 12.05 -9.83
N ASP A 374 4.33 11.47 -9.56
CA ASP A 374 5.51 12.21 -9.11
C ASP A 374 5.93 13.29 -10.12
N GLY A 375 5.81 13.00 -11.42
CA GLY A 375 6.05 13.97 -12.48
C GLY A 375 5.06 15.14 -12.46
N ALA A 376 3.79 14.87 -12.13
CA ALA A 376 2.79 15.93 -11.95
C ALA A 376 3.12 16.83 -10.75
N ILE A 377 3.54 16.25 -9.62
CA ILE A 377 4.00 17.03 -8.45
C ILE A 377 5.22 17.88 -8.81
N ALA A 378 6.20 17.32 -9.52
CA ALA A 378 7.39 18.06 -9.94
C ALA A 378 7.06 19.28 -10.83
N LEU A 379 6.08 19.16 -11.73
CA LEU A 379 5.56 20.27 -12.54
C LEU A 379 4.92 21.37 -11.68
N ILE A 380 4.10 20.98 -10.70
CA ILE A 380 3.45 21.91 -9.76
C ILE A 380 4.51 22.63 -8.91
N MET A 381 5.48 21.88 -8.38
CA MET A 381 6.56 22.41 -7.55
C MET A 381 7.45 23.39 -8.31
N ASP A 382 7.81 23.08 -9.57
CA ASP A 382 8.62 23.97 -10.41
C ASP A 382 7.90 25.30 -10.67
N LYS A 383 6.59 25.24 -10.91
CA LYS A 383 5.77 26.44 -11.12
C LYS A 383 5.70 27.31 -9.86
N ILE A 384 5.34 26.72 -8.71
CA ILE A 384 5.20 27.46 -7.44
C ILE A 384 6.56 28.03 -6.98
N THR A 385 7.64 27.27 -7.17
CA THR A 385 8.97 27.72 -6.72
C THR A 385 9.53 28.83 -7.62
N LYS A 386 9.26 28.80 -8.93
CA LYS A 386 9.65 29.91 -9.83
C LYS A 386 8.95 31.23 -9.50
N GLU A 387 7.70 31.18 -9.05
CA GLU A 387 6.96 32.40 -8.64
C GLU A 387 7.47 32.98 -7.31
N ASN A 388 7.96 32.13 -6.39
CA ASN A 388 8.48 32.56 -5.08
C ASN A 388 9.93 33.09 -5.11
N VAL A 389 10.64 33.01 -6.24
CA VAL A 389 12.00 33.56 -6.40
C VAL A 389 11.97 34.97 -7.03
N VAL A 390 10.80 35.44 -7.46
CA VAL A 390 10.58 36.75 -8.10
C VAL A 390 9.80 37.71 -7.19
N SER A 391 9.52 37.30 -5.95
CA SER A 391 8.91 38.12 -4.88
C SER A 391 9.82 38.15 -3.67
#